data_AF-D0N7P6-F1
#
_entry.id   AF-D0N7P6-F1
#
_cell.length_a   1.000
_cell.length_b   1.000
_cell.length_c   1.000
_cell.angle_alpha   90.00
_cell.angle_beta   90.00
_cell.angle_gamma   90.00
#
_symmetry.space_group_name_H-M   'P 1'
#
loop_
_entity.id
_entity.type
_entity.pdbx_description
1 polymer ?
#
loop_
_entity_poly.entity_id
_entity_poly.type
_entity_poly.pdbx_seq_one_letter_code
_entity_poly.pdbx_strand_id
1 'polypeptide(L)'
;MIRAQEDILDFATIRQINWDVHLGDLVTACGTLQRKRHEPGHQDGWLFVLHSIQVDELWSLRHEGTVFSYTDCTNPDSTNASSAAVKGSWVLLPSSKAGATNKYTNMVVLDGFNACKYYFSSSGGANCLRGEQCHFWHGRPEEFEENRRRWMAKRLEQRAKAAHLAGDSGDPHSKIDKAQRSRIFCDWLVDSLGEDNLAAGTGVVDVAGGKGDIPIQLWIERGIPTTLIDPRPMKLGKYNRKLVAKAESTQGRKMNSQLLRCLDDETLKLHSELFTDSSVLVGMHPDEATEAIVDAALTLGKPFAIVPCCVMSRVFPDRQCQDGTPVDTYDTFVRYLLEKHPSIQREFLPFAGRNQVLYLFKYSNKRELSADRVKTAVSSYM
;
A
#
# COMPACT_ATOMS: atom_id res chain seq x y z
N MET A 1 -14.40 10.05 13.54
CA MET A 1 -14.13 8.72 14.12
C MET A 1 -15.40 8.29 14.84
N ILE A 2 -16.22 7.48 14.17
CA ILE A 2 -17.42 6.88 14.74
C ILE A 2 -16.95 5.75 15.67
N ARG A 3 -17.47 5.70 16.89
CA ARG A 3 -17.13 4.66 17.87
C ARG A 3 -18.38 3.82 18.11
N ALA A 4 -18.22 2.50 18.05
CA ALA A 4 -19.29 1.59 18.42
C ALA A 4 -19.68 1.83 19.89
N GLN A 5 -20.97 1.98 20.13
CA GLN A 5 -21.58 1.70 21.43
C GLN A 5 -22.32 0.37 21.27
N GLU A 6 -22.27 -0.49 22.29
CA GLU A 6 -22.92 -1.81 22.25
C GLU A 6 -24.40 -1.66 21.82
N ASP A 7 -24.81 -2.55 20.90
CA ASP A 7 -26.18 -2.78 20.43
C ASP A 7 -26.84 -1.74 19.47
N ILE A 8 -26.09 -0.81 18.87
CA ILE A 8 -26.67 0.17 17.92
C ILE A 8 -26.16 -0.03 16.48
N LEU A 9 -24.84 0.02 16.29
CA LEU A 9 -24.18 -0.18 15.00
C LEU A 9 -23.17 -1.30 15.15
N ASP A 10 -23.35 -2.37 14.38
CA ASP A 10 -22.38 -3.45 14.34
C ASP A 10 -21.08 -3.02 13.60
N PHE A 11 -20.04 -3.83 13.73
CA PHE A 11 -18.75 -3.55 13.10
C PHE A 11 -18.84 -3.43 11.58
N ALA A 12 -19.69 -4.24 10.93
CA ALA A 12 -19.89 -4.21 9.49
C ALA A 12 -20.49 -2.86 9.04
N THR A 13 -21.54 -2.40 9.72
CA THR A 13 -22.21 -1.12 9.42
C THR A 13 -21.28 0.06 9.65
N ILE A 14 -20.50 0.08 10.75
CA ILE A 14 -19.51 1.14 10.99
C ILE A 14 -18.43 1.17 9.91
N ARG A 15 -17.99 0.00 9.44
CA ARG A 15 -17.01 -0.11 8.38
C ARG A 15 -17.55 0.43 7.06
N GLN A 16 -18.78 0.06 6.71
CA GLN A 16 -19.47 0.57 5.53
C GLN A 16 -19.63 2.10 5.56
N ILE A 17 -20.05 2.66 6.69
CA ILE A 17 -20.15 4.12 6.87
C ILE A 17 -18.79 4.81 6.65
N ASN A 18 -17.70 4.25 7.18
CA ASN A 18 -16.35 4.80 6.98
C ASN A 18 -15.87 4.71 5.52
N TRP A 19 -16.51 3.89 4.69
CA TRP A 19 -16.23 3.81 3.26
C TRP A 19 -17.06 4.78 2.46
N ASP A 20 -18.34 4.94 2.80
CA ASP A 20 -19.29 5.72 2.03
C ASP A 20 -19.19 7.22 2.29
N VAL A 21 -18.87 7.63 3.52
CA VAL A 21 -18.86 9.04 3.93
C VAL A 21 -17.47 9.66 3.74
N HIS A 22 -17.40 10.73 2.95
CA HIS A 22 -16.18 11.48 2.66
C HIS A 22 -16.21 12.89 3.25
N LEU A 23 -15.05 13.52 3.34
CA LEU A 23 -14.96 14.91 3.78
C LEU A 23 -15.61 15.84 2.75
N GLY A 24 -16.55 16.66 3.25
CA GLY A 24 -17.30 17.62 2.45
C GLY A 24 -18.67 17.14 2.01
N ASP A 25 -18.96 15.84 2.12
CA ASP A 25 -20.27 15.29 1.76
C ASP A 25 -21.38 15.90 2.61
N LEU A 26 -22.54 16.11 1.99
CA LEU A 26 -23.75 16.46 2.70
C LEU A 26 -24.40 15.17 3.20
N VAL A 27 -24.62 15.08 4.51
CA VAL A 27 -25.13 13.87 5.15
C VAL A 27 -26.30 14.18 6.06
N THR A 28 -27.29 13.28 6.05
CA THR A 28 -28.34 13.22 7.06
C THR A 28 -27.98 12.14 8.06
N ALA A 29 -27.87 12.53 9.33
CA ALA A 29 -27.48 11.64 10.42
C ALA A 29 -28.58 11.60 11.50
N CYS A 30 -28.98 10.39 11.89
CA CYS A 30 -29.95 10.15 12.95
C CYS A 30 -29.25 9.56 14.17
N GLY A 31 -29.64 10.01 15.35
CA GLY A 31 -28.96 9.60 16.57
C GLY A 31 -29.52 10.25 17.83
N THR A 32 -28.88 9.97 18.96
CA THR A 32 -29.26 10.49 20.27
C THR A 32 -28.24 11.51 20.75
N LEU A 33 -28.70 12.67 21.20
CA LEU A 33 -27.82 13.67 21.81
C LEU A 33 -27.73 13.45 23.33
N GLN A 34 -26.52 13.22 23.82
CA GLN A 34 -26.24 12.99 25.24
C GLN A 34 -25.39 14.13 25.81
N ARG A 35 -25.72 14.58 27.03
CA ARG A 35 -24.92 15.60 27.72
C ARG A 35 -23.70 14.94 28.38
N LYS A 36 -22.49 15.29 27.95
CA LYS A 36 -21.26 14.82 28.58
C LYS A 36 -21.05 15.58 29.89
N ARG A 37 -21.22 14.91 31.04
CA ARG A 37 -21.01 15.52 32.36
C ARG A 37 -19.53 15.37 32.78
N HIS A 38 -18.92 16.53 33.04
CA HIS A 38 -17.67 16.81 33.78
C HIS A 38 -16.63 15.68 33.95
N GLU A 39 -15.58 15.72 33.13
CA GLU A 39 -14.24 15.23 33.49
C GLU A 39 -13.39 16.45 33.89
N PRO A 40 -12.56 16.41 34.95
CA PRO A 40 -11.75 17.56 35.35
C PRO A 40 -10.84 18.04 34.20
N GLY A 41 -11.06 19.28 33.72
CA GLY A 41 -10.26 19.90 32.65
C GLY A 41 -10.90 19.97 31.25
N HIS A 42 -12.14 19.52 31.08
CA HIS A 42 -12.90 19.66 29.82
C HIS A 42 -14.25 20.36 30.04
N GLN A 43 -14.61 21.27 29.13
CA GLN A 43 -15.89 21.99 29.17
C GLN A 43 -17.08 21.03 28.99
N ASP A 44 -18.23 21.42 29.55
CA ASP A 44 -19.51 20.77 29.27
C ASP A 44 -19.75 20.72 27.77
N GLY A 45 -20.18 19.55 27.27
CA GLY A 45 -20.35 19.34 25.84
C GLY A 45 -21.46 18.34 25.54
N TRP A 46 -21.83 18.29 24.26
CA TRP A 46 -22.79 17.33 23.74
C TRP A 46 -22.07 16.22 22.97
N LEU A 47 -22.49 14.98 23.20
CA LEU A 47 -22.09 13.82 22.43
C LEU A 47 -23.27 13.40 21.57
N PHE A 48 -23.09 13.37 20.25
CA PHE A 48 -24.07 12.80 19.34
C PHE A 48 -23.76 11.32 19.11
N VAL A 49 -24.63 10.44 19.59
CA VAL A 49 -24.55 8.99 19.39
C VAL A 49 -25.26 8.65 18.09
N LEU A 50 -24.47 8.31 17.07
CA LEU A 50 -24.96 8.01 15.73
C LEU A 50 -25.67 6.65 15.68
N HIS A 51 -26.89 6.61 15.15
CA HIS A 51 -27.65 5.38 14.88
C HIS A 51 -27.66 5.04 13.39
N SER A 52 -27.77 6.04 12.52
CA SER A 52 -27.69 5.86 11.08
C SER A 52 -27.19 7.14 10.41
N ILE A 53 -26.64 6.99 9.21
CA ILE A 53 -26.18 8.10 8.38
C ILE A 53 -26.42 7.76 6.92
N GLN A 54 -26.83 8.76 6.15
CA GLN A 54 -27.05 8.68 4.72
C GLN A 54 -26.28 9.82 4.06
N VAL A 55 -25.60 9.53 2.95
CA VAL A 55 -25.00 10.55 2.09
C VAL A 55 -26.09 11.07 1.16
N ASP A 56 -26.44 12.34 1.32
CA ASP A 56 -27.45 13.00 0.49
C ASP A 56 -26.82 13.56 -0.79
N GLU A 57 -25.63 14.16 -0.68
CA GLU A 57 -24.85 14.64 -1.81
C GLU A 57 -23.35 14.38 -1.63
N LEU A 58 -22.73 13.80 -2.66
CA LEU A 58 -21.28 13.62 -2.73
C LEU A 58 -20.61 14.93 -3.11
N TRP A 59 -19.68 15.39 -2.28
CA TRP A 59 -18.96 16.62 -2.54
C TRP A 59 -18.16 16.57 -3.83
N SER A 60 -17.55 15.42 -4.11
CA SER A 60 -16.71 15.18 -5.28
C SER A 60 -17.46 15.33 -6.61
N LEU A 61 -18.77 15.06 -6.65
CA LEU A 61 -19.58 15.24 -7.86
C LEU A 61 -19.83 16.72 -8.19
N ARG A 62 -19.86 17.58 -7.17
CA ARG A 62 -20.09 19.02 -7.33
C ARG A 62 -18.79 19.82 -7.49
N HIS A 63 -17.64 19.21 -7.15
CA HIS A 63 -16.35 19.89 -7.04
C HIS A 63 -15.21 19.05 -7.64
N GLU A 64 -15.38 18.61 -8.90
CA GLU A 64 -14.36 17.84 -9.61
C GLU A 64 -13.00 18.56 -9.60
N GLY A 65 -11.94 17.81 -9.27
CA GLY A 65 -10.56 18.30 -9.28
C GLY A 65 -10.20 19.28 -8.15
N THR A 66 -11.13 19.61 -7.26
CA THR A 66 -10.89 20.51 -6.12
C THR A 66 -10.67 19.68 -4.85
N VAL A 67 -9.90 20.19 -3.88
CA VAL A 67 -9.75 19.57 -2.56
C VAL A 67 -10.61 20.31 -1.56
N PHE A 68 -11.41 19.58 -0.79
CA PHE A 68 -12.26 20.16 0.25
C PHE A 68 -11.43 20.98 1.27
N SER A 69 -11.83 22.23 1.51
CA SER A 69 -11.24 23.12 2.51
C SER A 69 -12.30 23.62 3.49
N TYR A 70 -12.00 23.50 4.78
CA TYR A 70 -12.90 23.94 5.86
C TYR A 70 -12.88 25.46 6.10
N THR A 71 -11.93 26.18 5.48
CA THR A 71 -11.80 27.65 5.63
C THR A 71 -12.71 28.42 4.68
N ASP A 72 -13.15 27.79 3.59
CA ASP A 72 -13.95 28.46 2.56
C ASP A 72 -15.43 28.56 2.98
N CYS A 73 -15.83 27.87 4.06
CA CYS A 73 -17.17 27.87 4.62
C CYS A 73 -17.44 29.06 5.57
N THR A 74 -16.43 29.88 5.86
CA THR A 74 -16.56 31.06 6.74
C THR A 74 -16.48 32.36 5.93
N ASN A 75 -17.50 32.61 5.09
CA ASN A 75 -18.09 33.94 4.77
C ASN A 75 -18.86 33.88 3.43
N PRO A 76 -20.20 34.01 3.43
CA PRO A 76 -20.96 34.15 2.19
C PRO A 76 -21.00 35.59 1.63
N ASP A 77 -20.52 36.59 2.36
CA ASP A 77 -20.60 38.00 1.96
C ASP A 77 -19.22 38.59 1.63
N SER A 78 -18.71 38.29 0.44
CA SER A 78 -17.85 39.22 -0.31
C SER A 78 -17.75 38.79 -1.76
N THR A 79 -18.59 39.38 -2.59
CA THR A 79 -18.53 39.29 -4.04
C THR A 79 -17.32 40.08 -4.59
N ASN A 80 -16.67 39.47 -5.58
CA ASN A 80 -15.77 40.01 -6.60
C ASN A 80 -14.28 40.26 -6.26
N ALA A 81 -13.49 39.28 -6.71
CA ALA A 81 -12.36 39.39 -7.63
C ALA A 81 -11.19 40.34 -7.27
N SER A 82 -10.07 39.75 -6.89
CA SER A 82 -8.88 39.78 -7.75
C SER A 82 -7.82 38.81 -7.25
N SER A 83 -7.21 38.12 -8.21
CA SER A 83 -5.97 37.37 -8.06
C SER A 83 -4.86 38.28 -7.53
N ALA A 84 -4.64 38.27 -6.22
CA ALA A 84 -3.42 38.74 -5.61
C ALA A 84 -2.87 37.59 -4.77
N ALA A 85 -1.75 37.03 -5.23
CA ALA A 85 -0.92 36.14 -4.46
C ALA A 85 -0.58 36.80 -3.12
N VAL A 86 -1.20 36.34 -2.03
CA VAL A 86 -0.78 36.74 -0.68
C VAL A 86 0.52 36.00 -0.40
N LYS A 87 1.63 36.64 -0.78
CA LYS A 87 2.95 36.34 -0.26
C LYS A 87 2.86 36.34 1.26
N GLY A 88 3.28 35.22 1.84
CA GLY A 88 3.30 35.04 3.29
C GLY A 88 4.10 36.12 3.99
N SER A 89 3.52 36.66 5.05
CA SER A 89 4.26 37.15 6.21
C SER A 89 3.29 37.36 7.36
N TRP A 90 3.04 36.28 8.10
CA TRP A 90 2.85 36.36 9.54
C TRP A 90 3.87 35.39 10.15
N VAL A 91 5.15 35.81 10.12
CA VAL A 91 6.19 35.15 10.92
C VAL A 91 5.97 35.62 12.35
N LEU A 92 5.08 34.93 13.06
CA LEU A 92 5.08 34.87 14.52
C LEU A 92 5.73 33.56 14.95
N LEU A 93 6.46 33.62 16.06
CA LEU A 93 7.30 32.52 16.56
C LEU A 93 6.44 31.27 16.85
N PRO A 94 6.72 30.09 16.26
CA PRO A 94 5.94 28.89 16.55
C PRO A 94 6.10 28.44 18.00
N SER A 95 5.10 28.73 18.83
CA SER A 95 4.90 28.19 20.18
C SER A 95 3.54 27.49 20.23
N SER A 96 3.51 26.17 20.36
CA SER A 96 2.26 25.41 20.32
C SER A 96 1.63 25.16 21.70
N LYS A 97 0.30 24.94 21.76
CA LYS A 97 -0.44 24.64 23.00
C LYS A 97 -0.39 23.15 23.36
N ALA A 98 0.78 22.53 23.30
CA ALA A 98 0.93 21.11 23.60
C ALA A 98 0.67 20.82 25.09
N GLY A 99 -0.32 19.98 25.40
CA GLY A 99 -0.56 19.42 26.73
C GLY A 99 0.16 18.08 26.92
N ALA A 100 0.18 17.56 28.15
CA ALA A 100 0.84 16.29 28.52
C ALA A 100 0.44 15.11 27.62
N THR A 101 1.33 14.10 27.51
CA THR A 101 1.16 12.88 26.70
C THR A 101 -0.22 12.25 26.87
N ASN A 102 -1.08 12.36 25.85
CA ASN A 102 -2.39 11.70 25.85
C ASN A 102 -2.73 11.05 24.50
N LYS A 103 -3.43 9.89 24.61
CA LYS A 103 -4.19 9.06 23.65
C LYS A 103 -3.56 8.59 22.32
N TYR A 104 -2.58 9.29 21.74
CA TYR A 104 -2.07 8.97 20.40
C TYR A 104 -0.83 8.07 20.46
N THR A 105 -0.98 6.78 20.15
CA THR A 105 0.08 5.76 20.24
C THR A 105 1.08 5.76 19.08
N ASN A 106 0.70 6.30 17.92
CA ASN A 106 1.48 6.23 16.67
C ASN A 106 2.16 7.56 16.27
N MET A 107 2.38 8.45 17.25
CA MET A 107 3.02 9.74 17.05
C MET A 107 4.46 9.74 17.55
N VAL A 108 5.31 10.57 16.95
CA VAL A 108 6.67 10.80 17.44
C VAL A 108 6.57 11.65 18.70
N VAL A 109 7.16 11.17 19.79
CA VAL A 109 7.22 11.90 21.06
C VAL A 109 8.59 12.54 21.20
N LEU A 110 8.63 13.86 21.39
CA LEU A 110 9.83 14.64 21.72
C LEU A 110 9.59 15.36 23.04
N ASP A 111 10.55 15.28 23.95
CA ASP A 111 10.52 15.95 25.26
C ASP A 111 9.22 15.72 26.07
N GLY A 112 8.62 14.53 25.91
CA GLY A 112 7.36 14.18 26.57
C GLY A 112 6.09 14.70 25.89
N PHE A 113 6.18 15.21 24.66
CA PHE A 113 5.02 15.71 23.91
C PHE A 113 4.87 15.06 22.53
N ASN A 114 3.62 14.93 22.07
CA ASN A 114 3.31 14.47 20.72
C ASN A 114 3.72 15.55 19.70
N ALA A 115 4.80 15.30 18.96
CA ALA A 115 5.37 16.24 18.01
C ALA A 115 4.54 16.35 16.73
N CYS A 116 4.38 17.58 16.23
CA CYS A 116 3.55 17.86 15.06
C CYS A 116 4.18 17.29 13.78
N LYS A 117 3.52 16.31 13.17
CA LYS A 117 3.94 15.72 11.88
C LYS A 117 4.09 16.78 10.80
N TYR A 118 3.11 17.68 10.67
CA TYR A 118 3.08 18.66 9.58
C TYR A 118 4.22 19.67 9.71
N TYR A 119 4.45 20.18 10.93
CA TYR A 119 5.54 21.12 11.22
C TYR A 119 6.91 20.53 10.88
N PHE A 120 7.25 19.35 11.44
CA PHE A 120 8.58 18.76 11.24
C PHE A 120 8.77 18.08 9.86
N SER A 121 7.70 17.78 9.13
CA SER A 121 7.80 17.20 7.78
C SER A 121 8.20 18.21 6.69
N SER A 122 8.01 19.51 6.93
CA SER A 122 8.37 20.58 6.00
C SER A 122 9.67 21.28 6.40
N SER A 123 10.33 21.91 5.43
CA SER A 123 11.37 22.90 5.72
C SER A 123 10.75 24.10 6.42
N GLY A 124 11.33 24.52 7.55
CA GLY A 124 10.90 25.71 8.30
C GLY A 124 9.47 25.66 8.87
N GLY A 125 8.85 24.47 9.02
CA GLY A 125 7.53 24.37 9.66
C GLY A 125 6.32 24.75 8.79
N ALA A 126 6.54 25.11 7.52
CA ALA A 126 5.55 25.73 6.64
C ALA A 126 4.25 24.92 6.41
N ASN A 127 4.28 23.59 6.55
CA ASN A 127 3.09 22.76 6.32
C ASN A 127 2.13 22.73 7.51
N CYS A 128 2.50 23.28 8.68
CA CYS A 128 1.58 23.37 9.80
C CYS A 128 0.74 24.66 9.73
N LEU A 129 -0.48 24.55 9.24
CA LEU A 129 -1.41 25.68 9.12
C LEU A 129 -1.91 26.23 10.47
N ARG A 130 -1.70 25.48 11.57
CA ARG A 130 -2.22 25.84 12.90
C ARG A 130 -1.27 26.72 13.71
N GLY A 131 -0.01 26.85 13.29
CA GLY A 131 1.00 27.68 13.97
C GLY A 131 0.99 27.49 15.49
N GLU A 132 0.81 28.60 16.23
CA GLU A 132 0.79 28.62 17.69
C GLU A 132 -0.44 27.94 18.33
N GLN A 133 -1.53 27.84 17.57
CA GLN A 133 -2.75 27.17 18.03
C GLN A 133 -2.69 25.65 17.84
N CYS A 134 -1.58 25.13 17.31
CA CYS A 134 -1.42 23.70 17.13
C CYS A 134 -1.47 22.98 18.48
N HIS A 135 -2.29 21.94 18.57
CA HIS A 135 -2.34 21.05 19.72
C HIS A 135 -1.08 20.18 19.85
N PHE A 136 -0.35 19.99 18.75
CA PHE A 136 0.86 19.18 18.71
C PHE A 136 2.11 20.03 18.94
N TRP A 137 3.13 19.42 19.53
CA TRP A 137 4.34 20.12 19.94
C TRP A 137 5.20 20.56 18.76
N HIS A 138 5.63 21.83 18.77
CA HIS A 138 6.54 22.44 17.80
C HIS A 138 7.95 22.70 18.37
N GLY A 139 8.11 22.69 19.70
CA GLY A 139 9.34 23.12 20.35
C GLY A 139 9.56 24.63 20.19
N ARG A 140 10.78 25.07 20.52
CA ARG A 140 11.20 26.45 20.29
C ARG A 140 11.62 26.64 18.83
N PRO A 141 11.30 27.79 18.19
CA PRO A 141 11.67 28.04 16.79
C PRO A 141 13.18 28.00 16.55
N GLU A 142 13.98 28.44 17.52
CA GLU A 142 15.44 28.48 17.44
C GLU A 142 16.04 27.07 17.41
N GLU A 143 15.33 26.09 17.94
CA GLU A 143 15.72 24.68 18.00
C GLU A 143 15.11 23.86 16.84
N PHE A 144 14.48 24.51 15.86
CA PHE A 144 13.73 23.85 14.80
C PHE A 144 14.53 22.76 14.09
N GLU A 145 15.75 23.06 13.62
CA GLU A 145 16.57 22.11 12.86
C GLU A 145 16.95 20.89 13.70
N GLU A 146 17.30 21.09 14.97
CA GLU A 146 17.64 20.01 15.89
C GLU A 146 16.42 19.15 16.23
N ASN A 147 15.29 19.78 16.55
CA ASN A 147 14.04 19.07 16.83
C ASN A 147 13.52 18.33 15.59
N ARG A 148 13.70 18.89 14.39
CA ARG A 148 13.41 18.23 13.13
C ARG A 148 14.30 17.01 12.91
N ARG A 149 15.61 17.12 13.17
CA ARG A 149 16.55 15.99 13.08
C ARG A 149 16.15 14.86 14.03
N ARG A 150 15.87 15.18 15.30
CA ARG A 150 15.37 14.25 16.33
C ARG A 150 14.05 13.61 15.90
N TRP A 151 13.12 14.41 15.38
CA TRP A 151 11.83 13.95 14.89
C TRP A 151 11.98 12.96 13.74
N MET A 152 12.82 13.29 12.74
CA MET A 152 13.08 12.44 11.57
C MET A 152 13.70 11.11 11.98
N ALA A 153 14.67 11.11 12.91
CA ALA A 153 15.30 9.90 13.43
C ALA A 153 14.28 8.97 14.12
N LYS A 154 13.51 9.50 15.07
CA LYS A 154 12.44 8.73 15.74
C LYS A 154 11.35 8.28 14.77
N ARG A 155 11.01 9.11 13.78
CA ARG A 155 10.00 8.76 12.76
C ARG A 155 10.48 7.62 11.88
N LEU A 156 11.77 7.61 11.52
CA LEU A 156 12.38 6.54 10.75
C LEU A 156 12.36 5.23 11.54
N GLU A 157 12.74 5.26 12.82
CA GLU A 157 12.67 4.10 13.73
C GLU A 157 11.24 3.57 13.89
N GLN A 158 10.26 4.45 14.16
CA GLN A 158 8.84 4.07 14.24
C GLN A 158 8.34 3.44 12.94
N ARG A 159 8.73 3.99 11.79
CA ARG A 159 8.37 3.43 10.47
C ARG A 159 9.01 2.07 10.25
N ALA A 160 10.26 1.88 10.66
CA ALA A 160 10.94 0.59 10.56
C ALA A 160 10.23 -0.47 11.42
N LYS A 161 9.90 -0.15 12.68
CA LYS A 161 9.14 -1.02 13.58
C LYS A 161 7.73 -1.32 13.05
N ALA A 162 7.00 -0.32 12.58
CA ALA A 162 5.66 -0.51 12.03
C ALA A 162 5.63 -1.27 10.69
N ALA A 163 6.73 -1.25 9.94
CA ALA A 163 6.89 -2.02 8.71
C ALA A 163 7.43 -3.43 8.95
N HIS A 164 7.93 -3.72 10.15
CA HIS A 164 8.40 -5.05 10.51
C HIS A 164 7.21 -5.99 10.64
N LEU A 165 7.25 -7.08 9.88
CA LEU A 165 6.16 -8.05 9.80
C LEU A 165 6.37 -9.16 10.83
N ALA A 166 5.29 -9.68 11.38
CA ALA A 166 5.38 -10.82 12.31
C ALA A 166 6.04 -12.03 11.61
N GLY A 167 7.09 -12.57 12.22
CA GLY A 167 7.87 -13.69 11.68
C GLY A 167 9.07 -13.29 10.81
N ASP A 168 9.29 -12.00 10.55
CA ASP A 168 10.51 -11.51 9.93
C ASP A 168 11.65 -11.52 10.96
N SER A 169 12.62 -12.42 10.82
CA SER A 169 13.77 -12.48 11.74
C SER A 169 14.90 -11.51 11.35
N GLY A 170 14.76 -10.78 10.24
CA GLY A 170 15.75 -9.82 9.78
C GLY A 170 15.77 -8.55 10.63
N ASP A 171 16.96 -8.00 10.88
CA ASP A 171 17.11 -6.74 11.61
C ASP A 171 16.41 -5.60 10.82
N PRO A 172 15.41 -4.91 11.41
CA PRO A 172 14.74 -3.78 10.78
C PRO A 172 15.69 -2.66 10.33
N HIS A 173 16.84 -2.52 10.98
CA HIS A 173 17.85 -1.50 10.69
C HIS A 173 18.85 -1.91 9.61
N SER A 174 18.99 -3.21 9.33
CA SER A 174 19.85 -3.72 8.26
C SER A 174 19.14 -3.81 6.91
N LYS A 175 17.83 -3.52 6.87
CA LYS A 175 17.02 -3.58 5.65
C LYS A 175 17.47 -2.52 4.64
N ILE A 176 17.66 -2.97 3.40
CA ILE A 176 18.11 -2.13 2.30
C ILE A 176 17.00 -1.14 1.90
N ASP A 177 17.40 0.03 1.39
CA ASP A 177 16.50 1.09 0.98
C ASP A 177 15.48 0.64 -0.09
N LYS A 178 14.29 1.25 -0.04
CA LYS A 178 13.17 0.96 -0.96
C LYS A 178 13.53 1.16 -2.43
N ALA A 179 14.53 1.96 -2.76
CA ALA A 179 15.00 2.14 -4.13
C ALA A 179 15.61 0.86 -4.72
N GLN A 180 16.11 -0.07 -3.90
CA GLN A 180 16.75 -1.30 -4.37
C GLN A 180 15.83 -2.53 -4.34
N ARG A 181 14.56 -2.38 -3.92
CA ARG A 181 13.63 -3.51 -3.77
C ARG A 181 13.44 -4.31 -5.05
N SER A 182 13.38 -3.66 -6.22
CA SER A 182 13.23 -4.35 -7.52
C SER A 182 14.44 -5.20 -7.83
N ARG A 183 15.64 -4.66 -7.59
CA ARG A 183 16.90 -5.40 -7.73
C ARG A 183 16.91 -6.62 -6.81
N ILE A 184 16.61 -6.43 -5.52
CA ILE A 184 16.62 -7.52 -4.52
C ILE A 184 15.59 -8.60 -4.88
N PHE A 185 14.39 -8.21 -5.31
CA PHE A 185 13.38 -9.15 -5.77
C PHE A 185 13.83 -9.93 -7.01
N CYS A 186 14.49 -9.28 -7.97
CA CYS A 186 15.01 -9.92 -9.18
C CYS A 186 16.25 -10.79 -8.91
N ASP A 187 17.14 -10.37 -8.00
CA ASP A 187 18.26 -11.19 -7.49
C ASP A 187 17.71 -12.48 -6.89
N TRP A 188 16.74 -12.37 -5.97
CA TRP A 188 16.08 -13.53 -5.35
C TRP A 188 15.38 -14.44 -6.37
N LEU A 189 14.71 -13.87 -7.39
CA LEU A 189 14.10 -14.67 -8.46
C LEU A 189 15.14 -15.47 -9.24
N VAL A 190 16.26 -14.84 -9.59
CA VAL A 190 17.36 -15.49 -10.31
C VAL A 190 18.02 -16.56 -9.45
N ASP A 191 18.24 -16.31 -8.16
CA ASP A 191 18.77 -17.30 -7.22
C ASP A 191 17.81 -18.49 -7.04
N SER A 192 16.50 -18.24 -7.07
CA SER A 192 15.47 -19.26 -6.83
C SER A 192 15.17 -20.13 -8.05
N LEU A 193 15.14 -19.55 -9.24
CA LEU A 193 14.72 -20.21 -10.47
C LEU A 193 15.87 -20.45 -11.46
N GLY A 194 16.93 -19.64 -11.42
CA GLY A 194 18.00 -19.63 -12.42
C GLY A 194 17.64 -18.80 -13.66
N GLU A 195 18.65 -18.20 -14.29
CA GLU A 195 18.46 -17.33 -15.46
C GLU A 195 17.84 -18.07 -16.65
N ASP A 196 18.29 -19.29 -16.95
CA ASP A 196 17.81 -20.08 -18.08
C ASP A 196 16.32 -20.43 -17.95
N ASN A 197 15.88 -20.81 -16.75
CA ASN A 197 14.46 -21.12 -16.50
C ASN A 197 13.60 -19.86 -16.58
N LEU A 198 14.07 -18.74 -16.05
CA LEU A 198 13.37 -17.47 -16.18
C LEU A 198 13.27 -17.01 -17.64
N ALA A 199 14.28 -17.31 -18.45
CA ALA A 199 14.31 -16.96 -19.87
C ALA A 199 13.56 -17.95 -20.78
N ALA A 200 13.06 -19.07 -20.23
CA ALA A 200 12.33 -20.07 -21.00
C ALA A 200 11.01 -19.53 -21.58
N GLY A 201 10.63 -20.05 -22.75
CA GLY A 201 9.40 -19.69 -23.45
C GLY A 201 9.29 -18.19 -23.74
N THR A 202 8.20 -17.55 -23.31
CA THR A 202 8.01 -16.09 -23.47
C THR A 202 8.66 -15.28 -22.34
N GLY A 203 9.31 -15.95 -21.39
CA GLY A 203 9.98 -15.35 -20.24
C GLY A 203 9.04 -14.93 -19.13
N VAL A 204 9.41 -13.86 -18.43
CA VAL A 204 8.74 -13.37 -17.23
C VAL A 204 7.58 -12.43 -17.59
N VAL A 205 6.43 -12.59 -16.93
CA VAL A 205 5.32 -11.64 -17.04
C VAL A 205 5.25 -10.79 -15.76
N ASP A 206 5.60 -9.50 -15.87
CA ASP A 206 5.53 -8.53 -14.78
C ASP A 206 4.19 -7.79 -14.80
N VAL A 207 3.36 -8.00 -13.77
CA VAL A 207 2.00 -7.50 -13.69
C VAL A 207 1.91 -6.33 -12.71
N ALA A 208 1.26 -5.24 -13.14
CA ALA A 208 1.14 -3.97 -12.44
C ALA A 208 2.51 -3.36 -12.04
N GLY A 209 3.53 -3.57 -12.89
CA GLY A 209 4.91 -3.13 -12.64
C GLY A 209 5.15 -1.62 -12.78
N GLY A 210 4.15 -0.84 -13.20
CA GLY A 210 4.16 0.63 -13.23
C GLY A 210 5.31 1.24 -14.03
N LYS A 211 6.39 1.61 -13.34
CA LYS A 211 7.55 2.29 -13.96
C LYS A 211 8.53 1.33 -14.66
N GLY A 212 8.25 0.03 -14.66
CA GLY A 212 9.04 -0.97 -15.36
C GLY A 212 10.35 -1.34 -14.66
N ASP A 213 10.41 -1.22 -13.33
CA ASP A 213 11.63 -1.52 -12.57
C ASP A 213 12.07 -2.99 -12.71
N ILE A 214 11.13 -3.95 -12.73
CA ILE A 214 11.44 -5.38 -12.93
C ILE A 214 11.95 -5.65 -14.36
N PRO A 215 11.27 -5.22 -15.45
CA PRO A 215 11.80 -5.35 -16.80
C PRO A 215 13.18 -4.72 -16.97
N ILE A 216 13.51 -3.63 -16.26
CA ILE A 216 14.87 -3.08 -16.31
C ILE A 216 15.87 -4.05 -15.67
N GLN A 217 15.57 -4.58 -14.49
CA GLN A 217 16.47 -5.49 -13.79
C GLN A 217 16.66 -6.84 -14.52
N LEU A 218 15.60 -7.38 -15.11
CA LEU A 218 15.63 -8.67 -15.79
C LEU A 218 16.02 -8.54 -17.27
N TRP A 219 15.29 -7.75 -18.05
CA TRP A 219 15.54 -7.64 -19.47
C TRP A 219 16.72 -6.73 -19.81
N ILE A 220 16.71 -5.48 -19.33
CA ILE A 220 17.73 -4.48 -19.70
C ILE A 220 19.09 -4.76 -19.10
N GLU A 221 19.17 -5.25 -17.86
CA GLU A 221 20.45 -5.56 -17.23
C GLU A 221 20.90 -6.99 -17.55
N ARG A 222 20.05 -8.02 -17.40
CA ARG A 222 20.44 -9.45 -17.51
C ARG A 222 20.13 -10.14 -18.83
N GLY A 223 19.13 -9.66 -19.56
CA GLY A 223 18.76 -10.22 -20.88
C GLY A 223 17.70 -11.30 -20.78
N ILE A 224 17.06 -11.41 -19.62
CA ILE A 224 15.94 -12.31 -19.36
C ILE A 224 14.68 -11.65 -19.95
N PRO A 225 14.02 -12.26 -20.96
CA PRO A 225 12.81 -11.69 -21.55
C PRO A 225 11.76 -11.41 -20.49
N THR A 226 11.21 -10.19 -20.51
CA THR A 226 10.18 -9.76 -19.56
C THR A 226 9.13 -8.92 -20.28
N THR A 227 7.86 -9.26 -20.09
CA THR A 227 6.71 -8.52 -20.62
C THR A 227 6.00 -7.81 -19.47
N LEU A 228 5.86 -6.48 -19.56
CA LEU A 228 5.12 -5.67 -18.59
C LEU A 228 3.64 -5.60 -18.97
N ILE A 229 2.76 -5.87 -18.01
CA ILE A 229 1.31 -5.66 -18.10
C ILE A 229 0.92 -4.62 -17.04
N ASP A 230 0.48 -3.43 -17.47
CA ASP A 230 -0.10 -2.41 -16.58
C ASP A 230 -1.01 -1.52 -17.43
N PRO A 231 -2.22 -1.16 -16.96
CA PRO A 231 -3.14 -0.32 -17.74
C PRO A 231 -2.61 1.10 -17.97
N ARG A 232 -1.61 1.54 -17.19
CA ARG A 232 -1.02 2.88 -17.29
C ARG A 232 0.26 2.83 -18.10
N PRO A 233 0.47 3.76 -19.04
CA PRO A 233 1.74 3.85 -19.76
C PRO A 233 2.94 3.98 -18.82
N MET A 234 3.95 3.15 -19.05
CA MET A 234 5.20 3.13 -18.29
C MET A 234 5.89 4.49 -18.34
N LYS A 235 6.24 5.01 -17.15
CA LYS A 235 6.96 6.29 -16.99
C LYS A 235 8.30 6.06 -16.31
N LEU A 236 9.32 5.81 -17.12
CA LEU A 236 10.69 5.58 -16.67
C LEU A 236 11.22 6.76 -15.84
N GLY A 237 11.90 6.48 -14.74
CA GLY A 237 12.66 7.49 -13.97
C GLY A 237 13.89 8.00 -14.71
N LYS A 238 14.46 9.14 -14.28
CA LYS A 238 15.66 9.75 -14.90
C LYS A 238 16.86 8.79 -14.94
N TYR A 239 17.06 8.01 -13.88
CA TYR A 239 18.13 7.01 -13.79
C TYR A 239 17.88 5.84 -14.75
N ASN A 240 16.69 5.25 -14.69
CA ASN A 240 16.26 4.14 -15.55
C ASN A 240 16.36 4.48 -17.05
N ARG A 241 16.01 5.70 -17.46
CA ARG A 241 16.19 6.16 -18.85
C ARG A 241 17.66 6.09 -19.31
N LYS A 242 18.61 6.42 -18.43
CA LYS A 242 20.04 6.31 -18.75
C LYS A 242 20.49 4.85 -18.87
N LEU A 243 19.98 3.96 -18.02
CA LEU A 243 20.29 2.53 -18.11
C LEU A 243 19.78 1.94 -19.43
N VAL A 244 18.54 2.22 -19.80
CA VAL A 244 17.95 1.78 -21.07
C VAL A 244 18.76 2.31 -22.26
N ALA A 245 19.06 3.61 -22.30
CA ALA A 245 19.83 4.19 -23.39
C ALA A 245 21.25 3.61 -23.50
N LYS A 246 21.87 3.26 -22.37
CA LYS A 246 23.17 2.59 -22.34
C LYS A 246 23.05 1.17 -22.89
N ALA A 247 22.08 0.39 -22.43
CA ALA A 247 21.90 -0.98 -22.90
C ALA A 247 21.54 -1.05 -24.40
N GLU A 248 20.77 -0.07 -24.89
CA GLU A 248 20.46 0.06 -26.31
C GLU A 248 21.74 0.30 -27.12
N SER A 249 22.64 1.18 -26.65
CA SER A 249 23.88 1.47 -27.36
C SER A 249 24.95 0.39 -27.25
N THR A 250 25.03 -0.32 -26.11
CA THR A 250 26.08 -1.32 -25.88
C THR A 250 25.67 -2.74 -26.24
N GLN A 251 24.39 -3.10 -26.12
CA GLN A 251 23.88 -4.46 -26.30
C GLN A 251 22.70 -4.54 -27.29
N GLY A 252 22.23 -3.42 -27.85
CA GLY A 252 21.05 -3.40 -28.72
C GLY A 252 19.72 -3.67 -28.01
N ARG A 253 19.71 -3.82 -26.68
CA ARG A 253 18.51 -4.11 -25.89
C ARG A 253 17.70 -2.84 -25.66
N LYS A 254 16.47 -2.83 -26.18
CA LYS A 254 15.48 -1.78 -25.96
C LYS A 254 14.41 -2.26 -24.99
N MET A 255 13.70 -1.36 -24.33
CA MET A 255 12.55 -1.75 -23.52
C MET A 255 11.51 -2.46 -24.39
N ASN A 256 11.01 -3.60 -23.91
CA ASN A 256 9.93 -4.34 -24.58
C ASN A 256 8.65 -3.52 -24.57
N SER A 257 7.79 -3.78 -25.56
CA SER A 257 6.45 -3.22 -25.61
C SER A 257 5.64 -3.69 -24.38
N GLN A 258 5.11 -2.73 -23.64
CA GLN A 258 4.17 -2.97 -22.55
C GLN A 258 2.79 -3.35 -23.12
N LEU A 259 2.10 -4.29 -22.47
CA LEU A 259 0.67 -4.49 -22.65
C LEU A 259 -0.10 -3.50 -21.75
N LEU A 260 -0.79 -2.55 -22.39
CA LEU A 260 -1.58 -1.51 -21.72
C LEU A 260 -2.95 -2.05 -21.30
N ARG A 261 -2.96 -3.03 -20.38
CA ARG A 261 -4.17 -3.70 -19.89
C ARG A 261 -4.07 -4.04 -18.40
N CYS A 262 -5.22 -4.26 -17.78
CA CYS A 262 -5.30 -4.96 -16.50
C CYS A 262 -5.03 -6.46 -16.71
N LEU A 263 -4.69 -7.19 -15.65
CA LEU A 263 -4.73 -8.65 -15.70
C LEU A 263 -6.15 -9.11 -15.36
N ASP A 264 -6.85 -9.60 -16.37
CA ASP A 264 -8.21 -10.13 -16.31
C ASP A 264 -8.40 -11.30 -17.28
N ASP A 265 -9.55 -11.96 -17.22
CA ASP A 265 -9.88 -13.11 -18.08
C ASP A 265 -9.84 -12.78 -19.57
N GLU A 266 -10.17 -11.54 -19.96
CA GLU A 266 -10.13 -11.10 -21.34
C GLU A 266 -8.68 -11.01 -21.82
N THR A 267 -7.80 -10.41 -21.03
CA THR A 267 -6.37 -10.28 -21.32
C THR A 267 -5.71 -11.65 -21.40
N LEU A 268 -6.05 -12.57 -20.47
CA LEU A 268 -5.58 -13.96 -20.51
C LEU A 268 -5.99 -14.67 -21.80
N LYS A 269 -7.23 -14.49 -22.26
CA LYS A 269 -7.73 -15.09 -23.51
C LYS A 269 -7.07 -14.49 -24.74
N LEU A 270 -6.94 -13.17 -24.80
CA LEU A 270 -6.39 -12.44 -25.94
C LEU A 270 -4.90 -12.73 -26.16
N HIS A 271 -4.16 -12.98 -25.07
CA HIS A 271 -2.72 -13.23 -25.10
C HIS A 271 -2.38 -14.63 -24.58
N SER A 272 -3.17 -15.64 -24.95
CA SER A 272 -3.03 -17.00 -24.42
C SER A 272 -1.63 -17.60 -24.59
N GLU A 273 -0.98 -17.38 -25.73
CA GLU A 273 0.41 -17.82 -25.99
C GLU A 273 1.40 -17.18 -25.01
N LEU A 274 1.28 -15.87 -24.75
CA LEU A 274 2.13 -15.17 -23.77
C LEU A 274 2.08 -15.86 -22.42
N PHE A 275 0.88 -16.13 -21.91
CA PHE A 275 0.71 -16.70 -20.58
C PHE A 275 1.02 -18.20 -20.54
N THR A 276 0.62 -18.96 -21.56
CA THR A 276 0.84 -20.42 -21.65
C THR A 276 2.31 -20.76 -21.79
N ASP A 277 3.10 -19.92 -22.46
CA ASP A 277 4.54 -20.16 -22.65
C ASP A 277 5.41 -19.35 -21.69
N SER A 278 4.83 -18.53 -20.81
CA SER A 278 5.59 -17.79 -19.81
C SER A 278 6.28 -18.73 -18.82
N SER A 279 7.46 -18.32 -18.33
CA SER A 279 8.20 -19.05 -17.30
C SER A 279 7.61 -18.83 -15.91
N VAL A 280 7.19 -17.59 -15.61
CA VAL A 280 6.67 -17.19 -14.29
C VAL A 280 5.86 -15.90 -14.40
N LEU A 281 4.80 -15.78 -13.59
CA LEU A 281 4.07 -14.54 -13.38
C LEU A 281 4.58 -13.85 -12.11
N VAL A 282 4.92 -12.57 -12.19
CA VAL A 282 5.47 -11.82 -11.05
C VAL A 282 4.74 -10.50 -10.83
N GLY A 283 4.76 -10.02 -9.60
CA GLY A 283 4.29 -8.68 -9.26
C GLY A 283 4.86 -8.19 -7.94
N MET A 284 5.68 -7.15 -7.98
CA MET A 284 6.23 -6.55 -6.76
C MET A 284 5.44 -5.30 -6.38
N HIS A 285 4.69 -5.41 -5.28
CA HIS A 285 3.71 -4.40 -4.86
C HIS A 285 2.65 -4.11 -5.94
N PRO A 286 2.04 -5.14 -6.54
CA PRO A 286 1.15 -4.98 -7.70
C PRO A 286 -0.17 -4.37 -7.24
N ASP A 287 -0.37 -3.12 -7.64
CA ASP A 287 -1.54 -2.30 -7.30
C ASP A 287 -2.80 -2.94 -7.88
N GLU A 288 -3.78 -3.27 -7.01
CA GLU A 288 -5.06 -3.93 -7.33
C GLU A 288 -4.96 -5.34 -7.98
N ALA A 289 -3.83 -5.73 -8.56
CA ALA A 289 -3.64 -6.98 -9.30
C ALA A 289 -3.05 -8.14 -8.49
N THR A 290 -2.77 -7.95 -7.19
CA THR A 290 -2.11 -8.96 -6.34
C THR A 290 -2.84 -10.32 -6.37
N GLU A 291 -4.16 -10.30 -6.17
CA GLU A 291 -4.96 -11.53 -6.20
C GLU A 291 -5.07 -12.11 -7.62
N ALA A 292 -5.31 -11.25 -8.62
CA ALA A 292 -5.46 -11.67 -10.02
C ALA A 292 -4.23 -12.43 -10.52
N ILE A 293 -3.02 -12.04 -10.10
CA ILE A 293 -1.78 -12.77 -10.43
C ILE A 293 -1.81 -14.20 -9.86
N VAL A 294 -2.22 -14.35 -8.59
CA VAL A 294 -2.29 -15.66 -7.93
C VAL A 294 -3.33 -16.53 -8.63
N ASP A 295 -4.52 -16.00 -8.89
CA ASP A 295 -5.61 -16.75 -9.52
C ASP A 295 -5.27 -17.16 -10.95
N ALA A 296 -4.68 -16.26 -11.74
CA ALA A 296 -4.21 -16.56 -13.08
C ALA A 296 -3.13 -17.64 -13.06
N ALA A 297 -2.13 -17.52 -12.18
CA ALA A 297 -1.05 -18.49 -12.07
C ALA A 297 -1.55 -19.88 -11.66
N LEU A 298 -2.44 -19.96 -10.66
CA LEU A 298 -3.04 -21.22 -10.23
C LEU A 298 -3.90 -21.86 -11.33
N THR A 299 -4.68 -21.05 -12.05
CA THR A 299 -5.52 -21.51 -13.17
C THR A 299 -4.68 -22.07 -14.31
N LEU A 300 -3.56 -21.41 -14.63
CA LEU A 300 -2.64 -21.82 -15.70
C LEU A 300 -1.64 -22.91 -15.27
N GLY A 301 -1.56 -23.22 -13.98
CA GLY A 301 -0.50 -24.08 -13.43
C GLY A 301 0.89 -23.48 -13.59
N LYS A 302 1.01 -22.14 -13.58
CA LYS A 302 2.25 -21.41 -13.80
C LYS A 302 2.94 -21.02 -12.49
N PRO A 303 4.28 -21.06 -12.44
CA PRO A 303 5.02 -20.48 -11.33
C PRO A 303 4.62 -19.03 -11.09
N PHE A 304 4.58 -18.58 -9.84
CA PHE A 304 4.42 -17.17 -9.52
C PHE A 304 5.23 -16.71 -8.31
N ALA A 305 5.49 -15.41 -8.26
CA ALA A 305 6.00 -14.72 -7.07
C ALA A 305 5.44 -13.30 -6.96
N ILE A 306 4.85 -12.98 -5.81
CA ILE A 306 4.25 -11.66 -5.56
C ILE A 306 4.70 -11.07 -4.22
N VAL A 307 4.83 -9.75 -4.16
CA VAL A 307 5.02 -9.03 -2.90
C VAL A 307 3.75 -8.22 -2.60
N PRO A 308 2.79 -8.73 -1.79
CA PRO A 308 1.58 -8.01 -1.45
C PRO A 308 1.90 -6.71 -0.70
N CYS A 309 1.13 -5.64 -0.94
CA CYS A 309 1.29 -4.35 -0.26
C CYS A 309 -0.02 -3.74 0.25
N CYS A 310 -1.02 -3.65 -0.61
CA CYS A 310 -2.28 -2.95 -0.39
C CYS A 310 -3.44 -3.95 -0.41
N VAL A 311 -4.27 -3.91 0.63
CA VAL A 311 -5.44 -4.80 0.76
C VAL A 311 -6.55 -4.39 -0.20
N MET A 312 -6.65 -3.08 -0.48
CA MET A 312 -7.70 -2.49 -1.32
C MET A 312 -9.11 -2.91 -0.90
N SER A 313 -9.37 -2.98 0.42
CA SER A 313 -10.64 -3.48 0.98
C SER A 313 -11.88 -2.70 0.55
N ARG A 314 -11.71 -1.45 0.07
CA ARG A 314 -12.81 -0.66 -0.53
C ARG A 314 -13.14 -1.11 -1.95
N VAL A 315 -12.13 -1.52 -2.72
CA VAL A 315 -12.28 -2.01 -4.10
C VAL A 315 -12.74 -3.47 -4.09
N PHE A 316 -12.31 -4.24 -3.10
CA PHE A 316 -12.64 -5.66 -2.95
C PHE A 316 -13.31 -5.92 -1.58
N PRO A 317 -14.53 -5.41 -1.36
CA PRO A 317 -15.20 -5.47 -0.06
C PRO A 317 -15.61 -6.90 0.34
N ASP A 318 -15.83 -7.76 -0.65
CA ASP A 318 -16.37 -9.11 -0.46
C ASP A 318 -15.31 -10.17 -0.14
N ARG A 319 -14.01 -9.81 -0.11
CA ARG A 319 -12.94 -10.76 0.22
C ARG A 319 -13.06 -11.24 1.66
N GLN A 320 -13.07 -12.57 1.82
CA GLN A 320 -13.13 -13.25 3.12
C GLN A 320 -12.13 -14.40 3.16
N CYS A 321 -11.46 -14.58 4.30
CA CYS A 321 -10.72 -15.81 4.60
C CYS A 321 -11.68 -17.01 4.69
N GLN A 322 -11.15 -18.23 4.67
CA GLN A 322 -11.95 -19.46 4.76
C GLN A 322 -12.81 -19.56 6.02
N ASP A 323 -12.39 -18.91 7.12
CA ASP A 323 -13.13 -18.82 8.37
C ASP A 323 -14.23 -17.73 8.38
N GLY A 324 -14.45 -17.05 7.25
CA GLY A 324 -15.40 -15.94 7.11
C GLY A 324 -14.86 -14.58 7.56
N THR A 325 -13.62 -14.50 8.06
CA THR A 325 -13.02 -13.22 8.47
C THR A 325 -12.86 -12.29 7.27
N PRO A 326 -13.33 -11.03 7.34
CA PRO A 326 -13.13 -10.06 6.27
C PRO A 326 -11.64 -9.74 6.02
N VAL A 327 -11.30 -9.50 4.75
CA VAL A 327 -9.93 -9.14 4.34
C VAL A 327 -9.77 -7.62 4.29
N ASP A 328 -9.40 -7.02 5.42
CA ASP A 328 -9.22 -5.57 5.59
C ASP A 328 -7.91 -5.13 6.22
N THR A 329 -7.10 -6.09 6.63
CA THR A 329 -5.75 -5.87 7.13
C THR A 329 -4.76 -6.58 6.21
N TYR A 330 -3.50 -6.17 6.32
CA TYR A 330 -2.43 -6.84 5.58
C TYR A 330 -2.31 -8.31 5.98
N ASP A 331 -2.43 -8.61 7.26
CA ASP A 331 -2.31 -9.98 7.78
C ASP A 331 -3.46 -10.88 7.30
N THR A 332 -4.70 -10.38 7.31
CA THR A 332 -5.83 -11.12 6.72
C THR A 332 -5.70 -11.27 5.22
N PHE A 333 -5.10 -10.31 4.51
CA PHE A 333 -4.84 -10.43 3.07
C PHE A 333 -3.76 -11.47 2.75
N VAL A 334 -2.65 -11.49 3.48
CA VAL A 334 -1.63 -12.53 3.32
C VAL A 334 -2.21 -13.91 3.62
N ARG A 335 -2.98 -14.05 4.71
CA ARG A 335 -3.66 -15.30 5.05
C ARG A 335 -4.60 -15.75 3.94
N TYR A 336 -5.45 -14.85 3.45
CA TYR A 336 -6.36 -15.10 2.33
C TYR A 336 -5.65 -15.64 1.09
N LEU A 337 -4.51 -15.06 0.72
CA LEU A 337 -3.73 -15.52 -0.44
C LEU A 337 -3.09 -16.90 -0.20
N LEU A 338 -2.57 -17.16 1.01
CA LEU A 338 -2.02 -18.48 1.38
C LEU A 338 -3.09 -19.58 1.38
N GLU A 339 -4.33 -19.24 1.74
CA GLU A 339 -5.47 -20.16 1.75
C GLU A 339 -5.89 -20.62 0.35
N LYS A 340 -5.49 -19.92 -0.72
CA LYS A 340 -5.83 -20.30 -2.11
C LYS A 340 -5.14 -21.59 -2.56
N HIS A 341 -3.96 -21.92 -2.03
CA HIS A 341 -3.30 -23.19 -2.34
C HIS A 341 -2.30 -23.61 -1.25
N PRO A 342 -2.32 -24.87 -0.76
CA PRO A 342 -1.54 -25.29 0.41
C PRO A 342 -0.02 -25.29 0.20
N SER A 343 0.43 -25.33 -1.05
CA SER A 343 1.87 -25.29 -1.38
C SER A 343 2.43 -23.87 -1.56
N ILE A 344 1.61 -22.82 -1.42
CA ILE A 344 2.13 -21.44 -1.49
C ILE A 344 3.08 -21.23 -0.32
N GLN A 345 4.28 -20.78 -0.63
CA GLN A 345 5.34 -20.48 0.31
C GLN A 345 5.45 -18.98 0.54
N ARG A 346 6.18 -18.60 1.59
CA ARG A 346 6.47 -17.22 1.91
C ARG A 346 7.90 -17.06 2.40
N GLU A 347 8.51 -15.95 2.05
CA GLU A 347 9.85 -15.57 2.47
C GLU A 347 9.93 -14.06 2.71
N PHE A 348 10.87 -13.60 3.54
CA PHE A 348 11.11 -12.17 3.77
C PHE A 348 12.36 -11.72 3.03
N LEU A 349 12.20 -10.72 2.16
CA LEU A 349 13.29 -10.14 1.39
C LEU A 349 13.97 -9.00 2.18
N PRO A 350 15.28 -8.77 2.00
CA PRO A 350 16.07 -7.84 2.82
C PRO A 350 15.89 -6.35 2.43
N PHE A 351 14.67 -5.88 2.22
CA PHE A 351 14.37 -4.46 1.94
C PHE A 351 13.29 -3.87 2.85
N ALA A 352 13.32 -2.55 3.03
CA ALA A 352 12.42 -1.84 3.93
C ALA A 352 10.97 -1.74 3.39
N GLY A 353 9.99 -1.80 4.29
CA GLY A 353 8.56 -1.78 3.94
C GLY A 353 7.95 -3.18 3.89
N ARG A 354 6.89 -3.35 3.10
CA ARG A 354 6.26 -4.66 2.86
C ARG A 354 7.21 -5.52 2.06
N ASN A 355 7.86 -6.49 2.70
CA ASN A 355 8.97 -7.26 2.15
C ASN A 355 8.72 -8.77 2.09
N GLN A 356 7.53 -9.21 2.45
CA GLN A 356 7.15 -10.62 2.36
C GLN A 356 6.78 -10.96 0.92
N VAL A 357 7.50 -11.89 0.31
CA VAL A 357 7.14 -12.50 -0.97
C VAL A 357 6.30 -13.75 -0.71
N LEU A 358 5.22 -13.92 -1.47
CA LEU A 358 4.44 -15.16 -1.55
C LEU A 358 4.68 -15.77 -2.92
N TYR A 359 4.97 -17.07 -2.97
CA TYR A 359 5.36 -17.71 -4.23
C TYR A 359 4.98 -19.19 -4.27
N LEU A 360 4.86 -19.72 -5.49
CA LEU A 360 4.70 -21.14 -5.77
C LEU A 360 5.44 -21.43 -7.08
N PHE A 361 6.54 -22.19 -7.00
CA PHE A 361 7.35 -22.51 -8.18
C PHE A 361 7.14 -23.91 -8.72
N LYS A 362 6.63 -24.83 -7.89
CA LYS A 362 6.38 -26.21 -8.27
C LYS A 362 4.98 -26.61 -7.84
N TYR A 363 4.18 -27.05 -8.79
CA TYR A 363 2.92 -27.71 -8.51
C TYR A 363 3.23 -29.18 -8.23
N SER A 364 2.86 -29.66 -7.05
CA SER A 364 2.97 -31.08 -6.74
C SER A 364 2.07 -31.86 -7.70
N ASN A 365 2.67 -32.70 -8.57
CA ASN A 365 1.91 -33.62 -9.41
C ASN A 365 1.18 -34.61 -8.52
N LYS A 366 -0.11 -34.36 -8.23
CA LYS A 366 -0.99 -35.38 -7.62
C LYS A 366 -1.09 -36.67 -8.45
N ARG A 367 -0.58 -36.69 -9.69
CA ARG A 367 -0.49 -37.88 -10.56
C ARG A 367 0.63 -38.87 -10.20
N GLU A 368 1.65 -38.48 -9.43
CA GLU A 368 2.74 -39.42 -9.09
C GLU A 368 2.44 -40.28 -7.85
N LEU A 369 1.62 -39.77 -6.92
CA LEU A 369 1.23 -40.52 -5.71
C LEU A 369 0.24 -41.67 -5.98
N SER A 370 -0.46 -41.67 -7.12
CA SER A 370 -1.30 -42.81 -7.54
C SER A 370 -0.51 -43.85 -8.34
N ALA A 371 0.55 -43.46 -9.05
CA ALA A 371 1.37 -44.38 -9.83
C ALA A 371 2.27 -45.26 -8.94
N ASP A 372 2.80 -44.72 -7.84
CA ASP A 372 3.61 -45.51 -6.90
C ASP A 372 2.75 -46.46 -6.05
N ARG A 373 1.52 -46.09 -5.67
CA ARG A 373 0.60 -47.02 -4.99
C ARG A 373 0.16 -48.19 -5.88
N VAL A 374 0.10 -48.01 -7.19
CA VAL A 374 -0.19 -49.11 -8.13
C VAL A 374 1.05 -49.99 -8.36
N LYS A 375 2.25 -49.43 -8.40
CA LYS A 375 3.48 -50.23 -8.53
C LYS A 375 3.80 -51.08 -7.30
N THR A 376 3.53 -50.60 -6.08
CA THR A 376 3.73 -51.41 -4.86
C THR A 376 2.68 -52.52 -4.73
N ALA A 377 1.48 -52.37 -5.28
CA ALA A 377 0.45 -53.40 -5.24
C ALA A 377 0.73 -54.57 -6.21
N VAL A 378 1.30 -54.29 -7.39
CA VAL A 378 1.57 -55.32 -8.41
C VAL A 378 2.81 -56.17 -8.09
N SER A 379 3.75 -55.68 -7.27
CA SER A 379 4.93 -56.44 -6.84
C SER A 379 4.67 -57.40 -5.67
N SER A 380 3.45 -57.45 -5.13
CA SER A 380 3.08 -58.40 -4.05
C SER A 380 2.31 -59.64 -4.55
N TYR A 381 2.15 -59.77 -5.87
CA TYR A 381 1.45 -60.89 -6.54
C TYR A 381 2.27 -61.51 -7.69
N MET A 382 3.59 -61.48 -7.58
CA MET A 382 4.54 -62.37 -8.24
C MET A 382 5.58 -62.81 -7.23
#